data_AF-A0A920FUD8-F1
#
_entry.id   AF-A0A920FUD8-F1
#
_cell.length_a   1.000
_cell.length_b   1.000
_cell.length_c   1.000
_cell.angle_alpha   90.00
_cell.angle_beta   90.00
_cell.angle_gamma   90.00
#
_symmetry.space_group_name_H-M   'P 1'
#
loop_
_entity.id
_entity.type
_entity.pdbx_description
1 polymer ?
#
loop_
_entity_poly.entity_id
_entity_poly.type
_entity_poly.pdbx_seq_one_letter_code
_entity_poly.pdbx_strand_id
1 'polypeptide(L)'
;MPIKKKTKKLKPQDKKLIEEIIRVDHAGEHGATQIYRGQLAIFNEHTEFGKEIKEMAEQEEIHKSTFDELIVKEDVKPTIMFPIWNIAGYALGVGTALLGKKAAMACTVAVEEVIGQHYEEQAEELKKEKLNLNY
;
A
#
# COMPACT_ATOMS: atom_id res chain seq x y z
N MET A 1 -19.35 -27.94 19.98
CA MET A 1 -18.18 -27.80 20.87
C MET A 1 -17.30 -26.68 20.32
N PRO A 2 -17.16 -25.51 20.98
CA PRO A 2 -16.36 -24.42 20.43
C PRO A 2 -14.87 -24.73 20.60
N ILE A 3 -14.13 -24.77 19.50
CA ILE A 3 -12.68 -24.89 19.49
C ILE A 3 -12.11 -23.58 20.03
N LYS A 4 -11.64 -23.57 21.28
CA LYS A 4 -10.86 -22.44 21.83
C LYS A 4 -9.57 -22.32 21.02
N LYS A 5 -9.50 -21.38 20.07
CA LYS A 5 -8.23 -20.95 19.48
C LYS A 5 -7.37 -20.38 20.63
N LYS A 6 -6.31 -21.10 21.03
CA LYS A 6 -5.31 -20.57 21.96
C LYS A 6 -4.61 -19.41 21.26
N THR A 7 -4.91 -18.17 21.66
CA THR A 7 -4.11 -17.00 21.31
C THR A 7 -2.72 -17.18 21.94
N LYS A 8 -1.78 -17.68 21.14
CA LYS A 8 -0.39 -17.81 21.54
C LYS A 8 0.14 -16.38 21.71
N LYS A 9 0.64 -16.05 22.91
CA LYS A 9 1.22 -14.72 23.18
C LYS A 9 2.42 -14.53 22.24
N LEU A 10 2.38 -13.51 21.39
CA LEU A 10 3.44 -13.18 20.43
C LEU A 10 4.77 -12.95 21.17
N LYS A 11 5.88 -13.43 20.62
CA LYS A 11 7.20 -13.06 21.15
C LYS A 11 7.48 -11.59 20.80
N PRO A 12 8.36 -10.89 21.55
CA PRO A 12 8.70 -9.50 21.24
C PRO A 12 9.24 -9.30 19.81
N GLN A 13 10.03 -10.25 19.30
CA GLN A 13 10.56 -10.23 17.95
C GLN A 13 9.45 -10.36 16.88
N ASP A 14 8.47 -11.24 17.11
CA ASP A 14 7.33 -11.48 16.22
C ASP A 14 6.45 -10.23 16.13
N LYS A 15 6.24 -9.55 17.27
CA LYS A 15 5.50 -8.29 17.32
C LYS A 15 6.24 -7.19 16.54
N LYS A 16 7.55 -7.08 16.73
CA LYS A 16 8.36 -6.09 16.03
C LYS A 16 8.30 -6.30 14.51
N LEU A 17 8.40 -7.54 14.04
CA LEU A 17 8.28 -7.88 12.63
C LEU A 17 6.92 -7.42 12.06
N ILE A 18 5.82 -7.75 12.74
CA ILE A 18 4.47 -7.31 12.36
C ILE A 18 4.37 -5.78 12.28
N GLU A 19 4.90 -5.07 13.28
CA GLU A 19 4.92 -3.61 13.32
C GLU A 19 5.74 -2.99 12.18
N GLU A 20 6.78 -3.67 11.72
CA GLU A 20 7.62 -3.23 10.60
C GLU A 20 6.92 -3.45 9.26
N ILE A 21 6.37 -4.65 9.03
CA ILE A 21 5.59 -5.00 7.83
C ILE A 21 4.45 -4.01 7.62
N ILE A 22 3.56 -3.89 8.61
CA ILE A 22 2.37 -3.04 8.50
C ILE A 22 2.75 -1.58 8.24
N ARG A 23 3.84 -1.09 8.84
CA ARG A 23 4.27 0.31 8.67
C ARG A 23 4.86 0.58 7.29
N VAL A 24 5.61 -0.36 6.74
CA VAL A 24 6.20 -0.24 5.40
C VAL A 24 5.11 -0.27 4.35
N ASP A 25 4.20 -1.25 4.43
CA ASP A 25 3.11 -1.39 3.46
C ASP A 25 2.14 -0.21 3.54
N HIS A 26 1.76 0.22 4.76
CA HIS A 26 0.95 1.42 4.95
C HIS A 26 1.58 2.65 4.29
N ALA A 27 2.90 2.84 4.40
CA ALA A 27 3.56 3.93 3.72
C ALA A 27 3.57 3.75 2.18
N GLY A 28 3.70 2.51 1.70
CA GLY A 28 3.63 2.12 0.30
C GLY A 28 2.28 2.46 -0.34
N GLU A 29 1.18 1.95 0.22
CA GLU A 29 -0.18 2.17 -0.28
C GLU A 29 -0.56 3.64 -0.34
N HIS A 30 -0.17 4.41 0.69
CA HIS A 30 -0.41 5.85 0.67
C HIS A 30 0.42 6.55 -0.40
N GLY A 31 1.66 6.12 -0.64
CA GLY A 31 2.49 6.61 -1.72
C GLY A 31 1.87 6.35 -3.09
N ALA A 32 1.45 5.11 -3.34
CA ALA A 32 0.81 4.68 -4.58
C ALA A 32 -0.54 5.40 -4.83
N THR A 33 -1.39 5.49 -3.81
CA THR A 33 -2.62 6.31 -3.86
C THR A 33 -2.33 7.75 -4.32
N GLN A 34 -1.25 8.36 -3.82
CA GLN A 34 -0.90 9.73 -4.19
C GLN A 34 -0.38 9.84 -5.62
N ILE A 35 0.29 8.81 -6.15
CA ILE A 35 0.67 8.73 -7.57
C ILE A 35 -0.59 8.77 -8.45
N TYR A 36 -1.59 7.94 -8.16
CA TYR A 36 -2.85 7.96 -8.91
C TYR A 36 -3.55 9.32 -8.82
N ARG A 37 -3.61 9.93 -7.63
CA ARG A 37 -4.15 11.29 -7.45
C ARG A 37 -3.40 12.34 -8.27
N GLY A 38 -2.07 12.22 -8.37
CA GLY A 38 -1.24 13.06 -9.22
C GLY A 38 -1.53 12.87 -10.71
N GLN A 39 -1.69 11.63 -11.15
CA GLN A 39 -2.02 11.32 -12.54
C GLN A 39 -3.41 11.85 -12.95
N LEU A 40 -4.42 11.67 -12.08
CA LEU A 40 -5.78 12.17 -12.28
C LEU A 40 -5.87 13.70 -12.28
N ALA A 41 -4.91 14.40 -11.68
CA ALA A 41 -4.85 15.86 -11.76
C ALA A 41 -4.48 16.36 -13.17
N ILE A 42 -3.89 15.51 -14.00
CA ILE A 42 -3.45 15.83 -15.37
C ILE A 42 -4.36 15.19 -16.42
N PHE A 43 -4.77 13.94 -16.24
CA PHE A 43 -5.67 13.27 -17.18
C PHE A 43 -7.12 13.59 -16.86
N ASN A 44 -7.85 14.12 -17.85
CA ASN A 44 -9.29 14.37 -17.73
C ASN A 44 -10.05 13.04 -17.57
N GLU A 45 -10.74 12.89 -16.43
CA GLU A 45 -11.52 11.69 -16.06
C GLU A 45 -12.65 11.33 -17.03
N HIS A 46 -13.05 12.24 -17.93
CA HIS A 46 -14.06 11.97 -18.95
C HIS A 46 -13.49 11.35 -20.24
N THR A 47 -12.17 11.29 -20.36
CA THR A 47 -11.49 10.57 -21.45
C THR A 47 -11.39 9.08 -21.12
N GLU A 48 -11.36 8.23 -22.14
CA GLU A 48 -11.24 6.77 -21.94
C GLU A 48 -10.05 6.39 -21.04
N PHE A 49 -8.90 7.03 -21.25
CA PHE A 49 -7.72 6.79 -20.42
C PHE A 49 -7.84 7.36 -19.00
N GLY A 50 -8.50 8.51 -18.84
CA GLY A 50 -8.75 9.06 -17.51
C GLY A 50 -9.70 8.18 -16.67
N LYS A 51 -10.69 7.54 -17.32
CA LYS A 51 -11.55 6.55 -16.67
C LYS A 51 -10.77 5.31 -16.23
N GLU A 52 -9.89 4.79 -17.08
CA GLU A 52 -9.01 3.66 -16.75
C GLU A 52 -8.15 3.95 -15.51
N ILE A 53 -7.47 5.10 -15.47
CA ILE A 53 -6.68 5.51 -14.30
C ILE A 53 -7.57 5.66 -13.04
N LYS A 54 -8.81 6.14 -13.20
CA LYS A 54 -9.74 6.28 -12.09
C LYS A 54 -10.18 4.92 -11.53
N GLU A 55 -10.51 3.97 -12.39
CA GLU A 55 -10.86 2.61 -11.97
C GLU A 55 -9.70 1.94 -11.22
N MET A 56 -8.46 2.12 -11.69
CA MET A 56 -7.27 1.64 -10.98
C MET A 56 -7.07 2.35 -9.63
N ALA A 57 -7.26 3.67 -9.57
CA ALA A 57 -7.18 4.44 -8.33
C ALA A 57 -8.24 4.00 -7.30
N GLU A 58 -9.44 3.63 -7.74
CA GLU A 58 -10.50 3.11 -6.89
C GLU A 58 -10.15 1.73 -6.31
N GLN A 59 -9.44 0.88 -7.07
CA GLN A 59 -8.89 -0.38 -6.55
C GLN A 59 -7.81 -0.12 -5.50
N GLU A 60 -6.93 0.84 -5.76
CA GLU A 60 -5.84 1.19 -4.85
C GLU A 60 -6.34 1.73 -3.49
N GLU A 61 -7.45 2.47 -3.47
CA GLU A 61 -8.07 2.90 -2.20
C GLU A 61 -8.52 1.71 -1.32
N ILE A 62 -8.82 0.55 -1.91
CA ILE A 62 -9.14 -0.67 -1.14
C ILE A 62 -7.88 -1.16 -0.41
N HIS A 63 -6.73 -1.21 -1.09
CA HIS A 63 -5.46 -1.59 -0.46
C HIS A 63 -5.10 -0.63 0.67
N LYS A 64 -5.13 0.67 0.39
CA LYS A 64 -4.89 1.72 1.39
C LYS A 64 -5.82 1.58 2.60
N SER A 65 -7.12 1.37 2.37
CA SER A 65 -8.09 1.21 3.46
C SER A 65 -7.79 -0.01 4.32
N THR A 66 -7.34 -1.11 3.71
CA THR A 66 -6.93 -2.32 4.43
C THR A 66 -5.78 -2.00 5.38
N PHE A 67 -4.72 -1.34 4.90
CA PHE A 67 -3.58 -1.00 5.76
C PHE A 67 -3.88 0.10 6.78
N ASP A 68 -4.79 1.04 6.48
CA ASP A 68 -5.30 2.01 7.45
C ASP A 68 -5.98 1.29 8.64
N GLU A 69 -6.78 0.25 8.37
CA GLU A 69 -7.38 -0.59 9.40
C GLU A 69 -6.33 -1.39 10.18
N LEU A 70 -5.31 -1.94 9.51
CA LEU A 70 -4.26 -2.72 10.15
C LEU A 70 -3.40 -1.91 11.10
N ILE A 71 -3.06 -0.68 10.73
CA ILE A 71 -2.31 0.23 11.61
C ILE A 71 -3.04 0.44 12.93
N VAL A 72 -4.36 0.62 12.88
CA VAL A 72 -5.19 0.82 14.08
C VAL A 72 -5.32 -0.48 14.87
N LYS A 73 -5.60 -1.59 14.18
CA LYS A 73 -5.86 -2.89 14.80
C LYS A 73 -4.66 -3.44 15.58
N GLU A 74 -3.47 -3.30 15.01
CA GLU A 74 -2.22 -3.84 15.59
C GLU A 74 -1.44 -2.79 16.42
N ASP A 75 -2.04 -1.61 16.65
CA ASP A 75 -1.43 -0.49 17.41
C ASP A 75 -0.05 -0.08 16.87
N VAL A 76 0.04 0.00 15.54
CA VAL A 76 1.28 0.33 14.82
C VAL A 76 1.36 1.84 14.63
N LYS A 77 2.51 2.43 14.95
CA LYS A 77 2.75 3.84 14.66
C LYS A 77 3.11 4.01 13.17
N PRO A 78 2.43 4.91 12.43
CA PRO A 78 2.84 5.25 11.07
C PRO A 78 4.27 5.80 11.03
N THR A 79 4.88 5.77 9.84
CA THR A 79 6.20 6.38 9.66
C THR A 79 6.14 7.91 9.80
N ILE A 80 7.15 8.49 10.45
CA ILE A 80 7.34 9.95 10.54
C ILE A 80 7.58 10.60 9.18
N MET A 81 8.04 9.84 8.18
CA MET A 81 8.29 10.32 6.82
C MET A 81 7.01 10.42 5.97
N PHE A 82 5.86 10.04 6.51
CA PHE A 82 4.59 9.98 5.80
C PHE A 82 4.22 11.28 5.04
N PRO A 83 4.39 12.50 5.61
CA PRO A 83 4.11 13.73 4.86
C PRO A 83 5.01 13.92 3.63
N ILE A 84 6.26 13.44 3.69
CA ILE A 84 7.22 13.54 2.57
C ILE A 84 6.80 12.59 1.46
N TRP A 85 6.41 11.36 1.79
CA TRP A 85 5.93 10.39 0.81
C TRP A 85 4.65 10.82 0.12
N ASN A 86 3.73 11.46 0.85
CA ASN A 86 2.53 12.03 0.26
C ASN A 86 2.85 13.04 -0.86
N ILE A 87 3.77 13.96 -0.59
CA ILE A 87 4.17 14.99 -1.56
C ILE A 87 4.94 14.35 -2.72
N ALA A 88 5.87 13.43 -2.42
CA ALA A 88 6.69 12.77 -3.43
C ALA A 88 5.85 11.91 -4.39
N GLY A 89 4.92 11.11 -3.87
CA GLY A 89 4.02 10.29 -4.68
C GLY A 89 3.15 11.14 -5.61
N TYR A 90 2.54 12.20 -5.06
CA TYR A 90 1.74 13.13 -5.87
C TYR A 90 2.57 13.80 -6.97
N ALA A 91 3.76 14.31 -6.63
CA ALA A 91 4.65 14.96 -7.59
C ALA A 91 5.12 13.99 -8.68
N LEU A 92 5.41 12.73 -8.34
CA LEU A 92 5.76 11.68 -9.30
C LEU A 92 4.59 11.35 -10.24
N GLY A 93 3.38 11.24 -9.70
CA GLY A 93 2.15 11.02 -10.48
C GLY A 93 1.89 12.14 -11.48
N VAL A 94 1.95 13.40 -11.03
CA VAL A 94 1.84 14.58 -11.90
C VAL A 94 2.94 14.57 -12.97
N GLY A 95 4.19 14.38 -12.56
CA GLY A 95 5.34 14.43 -13.45
C GLY A 95 5.26 13.39 -14.58
N THR A 96 4.92 12.15 -14.23
CA THR A 96 4.79 11.05 -15.21
C THR A 96 3.57 11.22 -16.11
N ALA A 97 2.46 11.75 -15.58
CA ALA A 97 1.29 12.06 -16.39
C ALA A 97 1.54 13.19 -17.40
N LEU A 98 2.31 14.22 -17.03
CA LEU A 98 2.75 15.27 -17.94
C LEU A 98 3.64 14.74 -19.08
N LEU A 99 4.41 13.68 -18.84
CA LEU A 99 5.20 12.99 -19.86
C LEU A 99 4.35 12.08 -20.77
N GLY A 100 3.06 11.89 -20.45
CA GLY A 100 2.08 11.19 -21.26
C GLY A 100 1.72 9.79 -20.77
N LYS A 101 0.72 9.19 -21.44
CA LYS A 101 0.07 7.94 -21.00
C LYS A 101 1.04 6.79 -20.72
N LYS A 102 2.02 6.58 -21.60
CA LYS A 102 3.00 5.49 -21.45
C LYS A 102 3.88 5.66 -20.21
N ALA A 103 4.29 6.89 -19.90
CA ALA A 103 5.10 7.18 -18.73
C ALA A 103 4.31 7.02 -17.43
N ALA A 104 3.06 7.48 -17.42
CA ALA A 104 2.13 7.24 -16.31
C ALA A 104 1.94 5.75 -16.04
N MET A 105 1.59 4.96 -17.07
CA MET A 105 1.41 3.51 -16.90
C MET A 105 2.68 2.79 -16.49
N ALA A 106 3.85 3.17 -17.04
CA ALA A 106 5.12 2.58 -16.63
C ALA A 106 5.43 2.87 -15.15
N CYS A 107 5.11 4.08 -14.67
CA CYS A 107 5.23 4.43 -13.25
C CYS A 107 4.30 3.56 -12.40
N THR A 108 3.03 3.44 -12.81
CA THR A 108 2.04 2.62 -12.10
C THR A 108 2.51 1.17 -12.00
N VAL A 109 2.83 0.52 -13.12
CA VAL A 109 3.31 -0.87 -13.14
C VAL A 109 4.55 -1.07 -12.27
N ALA A 110 5.52 -0.17 -12.33
CA ALA A 110 6.74 -0.28 -11.53
C ALA A 110 6.45 -0.19 -10.02
N VAL A 111 5.49 0.63 -9.60
CA VAL A 111 5.11 0.75 -8.19
C VAL A 111 4.35 -0.47 -7.71
N GLU A 112 3.37 -0.93 -8.48
CA GLU A 112 2.59 -2.15 -8.18
C GLU A 112 3.50 -3.39 -8.08
N GLU A 113 4.50 -3.50 -8.96
CA GLU A 113 5.46 -4.61 -8.93
C GLU A 113 6.30 -4.60 -7.64
N VAL A 114 6.77 -3.43 -7.21
CA VAL A 114 7.56 -3.32 -5.97
C VAL A 114 6.70 -3.59 -4.73
N ILE A 115 5.45 -3.09 -4.69
CA ILE A 115 4.52 -3.37 -3.58
C ILE A 115 4.20 -4.87 -3.55
N GLY A 116 3.87 -5.47 -4.69
CA GLY A 116 3.58 -6.90 -4.79
C GLY A 116 4.76 -7.78 -4.37
N GLN A 117 5.99 -7.41 -4.73
CA GLN A 117 7.21 -8.10 -4.26
C GLN A 117 7.34 -8.05 -2.74
N HIS A 118 7.14 -6.88 -2.12
CA HIS A 118 7.16 -6.77 -0.66
C HIS A 118 6.09 -7.67 -0.01
N TYR A 119 4.86 -7.69 -0.54
CA TYR A 119 3.82 -8.56 0.00
C TYR A 119 4.20 -10.04 -0.05
N GLU A 120 4.78 -10.50 -1.17
CA GLU A 120 5.21 -11.90 -1.31
C GLU A 120 6.32 -12.23 -0.29
N GLU A 121 7.34 -11.39 -0.19
CA GLU A 121 8.46 -11.57 0.74
C GLU A 121 7.98 -11.61 2.20
N GLN A 122 7.11 -10.68 2.58
CA GLN A 122 6.56 -10.59 3.93
C GLN A 122 5.61 -11.75 4.25
N ALA A 123 4.80 -12.19 3.29
CA ALA A 123 3.94 -13.36 3.45
C ALA A 123 4.76 -14.62 3.70
N GLU A 124 5.90 -14.79 3.01
CA GLU A 124 6.84 -15.87 3.30
C GLU A 124 7.43 -15.77 4.70
N GLU A 125 7.82 -14.58 5.12
CA GLU A 125 8.43 -14.34 6.44
C GLU A 125 7.44 -14.66 7.58
N LEU A 126 6.20 -14.16 7.46
CA LEU A 126 5.13 -14.47 8.42
C LEU A 126 4.85 -15.98 8.48
N LYS A 127 4.86 -16.67 7.34
CA LYS A 127 4.68 -18.13 7.27
C LYS A 127 5.83 -18.88 7.96
N LYS A 128 7.08 -18.44 7.78
CA LYS A 128 8.27 -19.03 8.43
C LYS A 128 8.15 -18.91 9.96
N GLU A 129 7.70 -17.77 10.46
CA GLU A 129 7.49 -17.52 11.89
C GLU A 129 6.16 -18.07 12.46
N LYS A 130 5.32 -18.68 11.61
CA LYS A 130 3.97 -19.19 11.96
C LYS A 130 3.07 -18.11 12.57
N LEU A 131 3.20 -16.89 12.06
CA LEU A 131 2.40 -15.74 12.43
C LEU A 131 1.23 -15.62 11.45
N ASN A 132 0.04 -15.38 11.98
CA ASN A 132 -1.14 -15.07 11.19
C ASN A 132 -1.64 -13.72 11.65
N LEU A 133 -1.64 -12.77 10.73
CA LEU A 133 -2.40 -11.56 10.90
C LEU A 133 -3.83 -11.89 10.48
N ASN A 134 -4.79 -11.70 11.39
CA ASN A 134 -6.18 -11.96 11.07
C ASN A 134 -6.70 -10.70 10.38
N TYR A 135 -6.93 -10.76 9.08
CA TYR A 135 -7.69 -9.74 8.34
C TYR A 135 -8.93 -10.41 7.78
#